data_AF-A0A7D7VGR4-F1
#
_entry.id   AF-A0A7D7VGR4-F1
#
_cell.length_a   1.000
_cell.length_b   1.000
_cell.length_c   1.000
_cell.angle_alpha   90.00
_cell.angle_beta   90.00
_cell.angle_gamma   90.00
#
_symmetry.space_group_name_H-M   'P 1'
#
loop_
_entity.id
_entity.type
_entity.pdbx_description
1 polymer ?
#
loop_
_entity_poly.entity_id
_entity_poly.type
_entity_poly.pdbx_seq_one_letter_code
_entity_poly.pdbx_strand_id
1 'polypeptide(L)' 'MPFDGRYKLIVYHTHDIVELFDLNEDPGEFDNLFYEDGNEALKSRLIYRHMNRLANASDQGVARVQYN' A
#
# COMPACT_ATOMS: atom_id res chain seq x y z
N MET A 1 7.08 0.67 0.61
CA MET A 1 6.90 -0.79 0.45
C MET A 1 6.31 -1.41 1.71
N PRO A 2 4.98 -1.38 1.93
CA PRO A 2 4.37 -2.11 3.04
C PRO A 2 4.24 -3.62 2.74
N PHE A 3 4.70 -4.44 3.69
CA PHE A 3 4.30 -5.84 3.84
C PHE A 3 3.31 -5.96 5.01
N ASP A 4 2.30 -6.82 4.85
CA ASP A 4 1.28 -7.04 5.88
C ASP A 4 1.24 -8.44 6.50
N GLY A 5 2.19 -9.30 6.15
CA GLY A 5 2.20 -10.72 6.54
C GLY A 5 1.83 -11.65 5.40
N ARG A 6 1.18 -11.15 4.33
CA ARG A 6 0.89 -11.92 3.11
C ARG A 6 1.17 -11.11 1.86
N TYR A 7 0.63 -9.91 1.77
CA TYR A 7 0.75 -9.06 0.60
C TYR A 7 1.89 -8.07 0.75
N LYS A 8 2.66 -7.92 -0.31
CA LYS A 8 3.68 -6.88 -0.47
C LYS A 8 3.21 -5.89 -1.54
N LEU A 9 3.06 -4.63 -1.16
CA LEU A 9 2.76 -3.53 -2.08
C LEU A 9 4.00 -2.64 -2.24
N ILE A 10 4.32 -2.29 -3.48
CA ILE A 10 5.43 -1.41 -3.85
C ILE A 10 4.86 -0.27 -4.67
N VAL A 11 5.01 0.97 -4.17
CA VAL A 11 4.63 2.18 -4.90
C VAL A 11 5.91 2.95 -5.20
N TYR A 12 6.20 3.18 -6.47
CA TYR A 12 7.35 3.96 -6.89
C TYR A 12 6.96 5.44 -6.94
N HIS A 13 7.45 6.28 -6.04
CA HIS A 13 7.01 7.69 -5.96
C HIS A 13 7.46 8.59 -7.13
N THR A 14 8.46 8.14 -7.90
CA THR A 14 9.01 8.88 -9.04
C THR A 14 8.57 8.31 -10.40
N HIS A 15 7.78 7.23 -10.41
CA HIS A 15 7.34 6.54 -11.61
C HIS A 15 5.87 6.17 -11.47
N ASP A 16 5.12 6.09 -12.56
CA ASP A 16 3.72 5.65 -12.52
C ASP A 16 3.62 4.11 -12.52
N ILE A 17 4.31 3.49 -11.57
CA ILE A 17 4.48 2.03 -11.46
C ILE A 17 4.10 1.60 -10.05
N VAL A 18 3.30 0.54 -9.97
CA VAL A 18 2.92 -0.10 -8.72
C VAL A 18 2.98 -1.61 -8.89
N GLU A 19 3.45 -2.30 -7.86
CA GLU A 19 3.52 -3.76 -7.84
C GLU A 19 2.83 -4.31 -6.59
N LEU A 20 2.10 -5.42 -6.76
CA LEU A 20 1.40 -6.13 -5.70
C LEU A 20 1.64 -7.62 -5.83
N PHE A 21 2.23 -8.22 -4.80
CA PHE A 21 2.53 -9.66 -4.75
C PHE A 21 1.85 -10.32 -3.56
N ASP A 22 1.30 -11.52 -3.77
CA ASP A 22 0.85 -12.42 -2.70
C ASP A 22 1.98 -13.37 -2.34
N LEU A 23 2.76 -13.05 -1.31
CA LEU A 23 3.95 -13.84 -0.95
C LEU A 23 3.62 -15.23 -0.40
N ASN A 24 2.35 -15.55 -0.14
CA ASN A 24 1.94 -16.90 0.25
C ASN A 24 1.85 -17.84 -0.96
N GLU A 25 1.28 -17.36 -2.07
CA GLU A 25 1.11 -18.14 -3.30
C GLU A 25 2.30 -17.95 -4.25
N ASP A 26 2.89 -16.76 -4.27
CA ASP A 26 4.02 -16.36 -5.09
C ASP A 26 5.13 -15.70 -4.23
N PRO A 27 5.90 -16.51 -3.47
CA PRO A 27 7.03 -16.01 -2.69
C PRO A 27 8.18 -15.49 -3.58
N GLY A 28 8.13 -15.75 -4.89
CA GLY A 28 9.13 -15.31 -5.86
C GLY A 28 8.87 -13.93 -6.46
N GLU A 29 7.69 -13.35 -6.22
CA GLU A 29 7.29 -12.04 -6.75
C GLU A 29 7.28 -12.00 -8.30
N PHE A 30 6.84 -13.08 -8.93
CA PHE A 30 6.70 -13.20 -10.38
C PHE A 30 5.36 -12.65 -10.90
N ASP A 31 4.29 -12.77 -10.12
CA ASP A 31 2.92 -12.45 -10.53
C ASP A 31 2.46 -11.11 -9.93
N ASN A 32 2.56 -10.03 -10.71
CA ASN A 32 2.11 -8.71 -10.29
C ASN A 32 0.58 -8.55 -10.40
N LEU A 33 -0.10 -8.74 -9.28
CA LEU A 33 -1.55 -8.69 -9.14
C LEU A 33 -2.16 -7.29 -9.26
N PHE A 34 -1.35 -6.22 -9.31
CA PHE A 34 -1.85 -4.84 -9.26
C PHE A 34 -2.68 -4.49 -10.50
N TYR A 35 -2.23 -4.94 -11.67
CA TYR A 35 -2.87 -4.65 -12.96
C TYR A 35 -3.93 -5.69 -13.35
N GLU A 36 -4.13 -6.71 -12.50
CA GLU A 36 -5.20 -7.68 -12.69
C GLU A 36 -6.55 -7.13 -12.21
N ASP A 37 -7.60 -7.50 -12.93
CA ASP A 37 -8.99 -7.21 -12.58
C ASP A 37 -9.44 -8.05 -11.38
N GLY A 38 -10.40 -7.54 -10.60
CA GLY A 38 -11.00 -8.26 -9.46
C GLY A 38 -10.27 -8.05 -8.13
N ASN A 39 -9.12 -7.36 -8.15
CA ASN A 39 -8.33 -7.05 -6.97
C ASN A 39 -8.60 -5.64 -6.40
N GLU A 40 -9.65 -4.94 -6.84
CA GLU A 40 -9.88 -3.52 -6.53
C GLU A 40 -9.98 -3.27 -5.02
N ALA A 41 -10.77 -4.09 -4.30
CA ALA A 41 -10.93 -3.96 -2.86
C ALA A 41 -9.62 -4.21 -2.11
N LEU A 42 -8.81 -5.17 -2.58
CA LEU A 42 -7.48 -5.48 -2.03
C LEU A 42 -6.53 -4.30 -2.24
N LYS A 43 -6.48 -3.76 -3.47
CA LYS A 43 -5.69 -2.59 -3.86
C LYS A 43 -6.02 -1.39 -2.98
N SER A 44 -7.31 -1.02 -2.88
CA SER A 44 -7.76 0.10 -2.05
C SER A 44 -7.36 -0.08 -0.57
N ARG A 45 -7.53 -1.28 -0.01
CA ARG A 45 -7.16 -1.58 1.38
C ARG A 45 -5.65 -1.40 1.63
N LEU A 46 -4.82 -1.92 0.73
CA LEU A 46 -3.36 -1.88 0.89
C LEU A 46 -2.81 -0.46 0.68
N ILE A 47 -3.34 0.29 -0.30
CA ILE A 47 -3.00 1.70 -0.52
C ILE A 47 -3.40 2.53 0.71
N TYR A 48 -4.61 2.36 1.24
CA TYR A 48 -5.04 3.05 2.46
C TYR A 48 -4.08 2.81 3.63
N ARG A 49 -3.68 1.55 3.84
CA ARG A 49 -2.68 1.21 4.87
C ARG A 49 -1.30 1.82 4.58
N HIS A 50 -0.89 1.87 3.31
CA HIS A 50 0.37 2.51 2.93
C HIS A 50 0.36 3.99 3.28
N MET A 51 -0.71 4.72 2.92
CA MET A 51 -0.87 6.14 3.19
C MET A 51 -0.86 6.43 4.70
N ASN A 52 -1.56 5.62 5.50
CA ASN A 52 -1.53 5.76 6.96
C ASN A 52 -0.12 5.55 7.53
N ARG A 53 0.63 4.55 7.04
CA ARG A 53 2.03 4.34 7.48
C ARG A 53 2.92 5.52 7.09
N LEU A 54 2.74 6.07 5.90
CA LEU A 54 3.52 7.20 5.40
C LEU A 54 3.23 8.47 6.22
N ALA A 55 1.96 8.75 6.50
CA ALA A 55 1.53 9.83 7.37
C ALA A 55 2.04 9.68 8.81
N ASN A 56 2.07 8.45 9.34
CA ASN A 56 2.62 8.17 10.68
C ASN A 56 4.15 8.29 10.74
N ALA A 57 4.84 8.07 9.62
CA ALA A 57 6.29 8.22 9.54
C ALA A 57 6.73 9.68 9.28
N SER A 58 5.84 10.51 8.74
CA SER A 58 6.04 11.95 8.61
C SER A 58 5.76 12.68 9.93
N ASP A 59 6.35 13.87 10.10
CA ASP A 59 5.97 14.78 11.18
C ASP A 59 4.47 15.09 11.10
N GLN A 60 3.76 14.91 12.23
CA GLN A 60 2.30 15.06 12.34
C GLN A 60 1.86 16.52 12.23
N GLY A 61 2.78 17.47 12.34
CA GLY A 61 2.46 18.89 12.32
C GLY A 61 1.57 19.31 13.51
N VAL A 62 0.80 20.39 13.33
CA VAL A 62 -0.05 20.94 14.40
C VAL A 62 -1.28 20.05 14.60
N ALA A 63 -1.61 19.76 15.86
CA ALA A 63 -2.78 18.96 16.22
C ALA A 63 -4.07 19.53 15.60
N ARG A 64 -4.93 18.61 15.14
CA ARG A 64 -6.23 18.98 14.56
C ARG A 64 -7.07 19.72 15.61
N VAL A 65 -7.47 20.96 15.31
CA VAL A 65 -8.46 21.68 16.13
C VAL A 65 -9.85 21.18 15.75
N GLN A 66 -10.55 20.56 16.70
CA GLN A 66 -11.98 20.27 16.57
C GLN A 66 -12.75 21.44 17.16
N TYR A 67 -13.59 22.09 16.34
CA TYR A 67 -14.58 23.04 16.84
C TYR A 67 -15.79 22.24 17.35
N ASN A 68 -16.23 22.56 18.58
CA ASN A 68 -17.42 21.98 19.22
C ASN A 68 -18.71 22.52 18.60
#